data_AF-A0A2D4QWP8-F1
#
_entry.id   AF-A0A2D4QWP8-F1
#
_cell.length_a   1.000
_cell.length_b   1.000
_cell.length_c   1.000
_cell.angle_alpha   90.00
_cell.angle_beta   90.00
_cell.angle_gamma   90.00
#
_symmetry.space_group_name_H-M   'P 1'
#
loop_
_entity.id
_entity.type
_entity.pdbx_description
1 polymer ?
#
loop_
_entity_poly.entity_id
_entity_poly.type
_entity_poly.pdbx_seq_one_letter_code
_entity_poly.pdbx_strand_id
1 'polypeptide(L)'
;MKLNLDNFNAPDLEAWRSKIKTETKVIGDVSYKNEVEGIEFDPSQKTLDYDFGAHQSSEPNDWGITAYIPVLDEKTANGFALKCLSQGANVLYFNIPAKSIDWNEVFKGIHIEYIDIILAFEQENQLHAFIDYIPKSAKKHVSISIDPLRPHDVNPILEAGFKLMVNGFHLEQIGANSTDQLSTILYFAESLIGQTEPGNISFEIGIGSDFFIEVAKVRTLKWLWRHVLLKNNESIPKTSILGRMGWTNKSLKDPDTNILRQTTETISAISGGVSAVLIHSSQTYSLEINNWFYKRLALNISHILKEESYLTKVNDPMRGSYLSEKMTLVLVNNCWSQF
;
A
#
# COMPACT_ATOMS: atom_id res chain seq x y z
N MET A 1 10.02 -33.38 -17.45
CA MET A 1 11.18 -34.03 -16.80
C MET A 1 10.91 -34.00 -15.30
N LYS A 2 10.66 -35.13 -14.64
CA LYS A 2 10.56 -35.18 -13.17
C LYS A 2 11.99 -35.33 -12.65
N LEU A 3 12.47 -34.37 -11.86
CA LEU A 3 13.71 -34.56 -11.10
C LEU A 3 13.49 -35.73 -10.13
N ASN A 4 14.32 -36.76 -10.22
CA ASN A 4 14.36 -37.81 -9.22
C ASN A 4 15.36 -37.38 -8.13
N LEU A 5 14.82 -36.96 -6.98
CA LEU A 5 15.60 -36.53 -5.83
C LEU A 5 16.02 -37.71 -4.92
N ASP A 6 15.53 -38.93 -5.17
CA ASP A 6 15.80 -40.11 -4.33
C ASP A 6 17.28 -40.54 -4.35
N ASN A 7 18.02 -40.08 -5.37
CA ASN A 7 19.46 -40.31 -5.49
C ASN A 7 20.31 -39.27 -4.74
N PHE A 8 19.69 -38.28 -4.10
CA PHE A 8 20.38 -37.20 -3.39
C PHE A 8 19.99 -37.20 -1.91
N ASN A 9 20.99 -37.23 -1.04
CA ASN A 9 20.76 -36.91 0.36
C ASN A 9 20.65 -35.39 0.49
N ALA A 10 19.57 -34.90 1.12
CA ALA A 10 19.49 -33.51 1.49
C ALA A 10 20.71 -33.18 2.38
N PRO A 11 21.49 -32.13 2.08
CA PRO A 11 22.60 -31.75 2.95
C PRO A 11 22.04 -31.36 4.31
N ASP A 12 22.66 -31.88 5.36
CA ASP A 12 22.38 -31.40 6.72
C ASP A 12 22.70 -29.89 6.81
N LEU A 13 21.92 -29.16 7.62
CA LEU A 13 21.99 -27.71 7.74
C LEU A 13 23.40 -27.25 8.16
N GLU A 14 24.04 -27.99 9.08
CA GLU A 14 25.40 -27.68 9.53
C GLU A 14 26.42 -27.90 8.42
N ALA A 15 26.29 -29.00 7.68
CA ALA A 15 27.16 -29.27 6.53
C ALA A 15 27.05 -28.18 5.46
N TRP A 16 25.84 -27.70 5.16
CA TRP A 16 25.62 -26.60 4.23
C TRP A 16 26.22 -25.28 4.74
N ARG A 17 26.04 -24.95 6.03
CA ARG A 17 26.64 -23.76 6.66
C ARG A 17 28.17 -23.82 6.64
N SER A 18 28.75 -24.97 6.95
CA SER A 18 30.20 -25.20 6.91
C SER A 18 30.76 -24.96 5.51
N LYS A 19 30.06 -25.45 4.48
CA LYS A 19 30.42 -25.20 3.08
C LYS A 19 30.40 -23.71 2.74
N ILE A 20 29.37 -22.97 3.15
CA ILE A 20 29.30 -21.51 2.95
C ILE A 20 30.47 -20.80 3.64
N LYS A 21 30.75 -21.10 4.91
CA LYS A 21 31.87 -20.48 5.64
C LYS A 21 33.20 -20.74 4.92
N THR A 22 33.38 -21.95 4.38
CA THR A 22 34.56 -22.33 3.62
C THR A 22 34.68 -21.57 2.30
N GLU A 23 33.60 -21.48 1.52
CA GLU A 23 33.61 -20.86 0.19
C GLU A 23 33.67 -19.32 0.25
N THR A 24 32.94 -18.71 1.18
CA THR A 24 32.85 -17.24 1.30
C THR A 24 33.95 -16.64 2.16
N LYS A 25 34.67 -17.46 2.94
CA LYS A 25 35.65 -17.03 3.95
C LYS A 25 35.09 -16.05 5.00
N VAL A 26 33.76 -15.98 5.14
CA VAL A 26 33.09 -15.12 6.13
C VAL A 26 33.36 -15.67 7.53
N ILE A 27 33.80 -14.77 8.42
CA ILE A 27 34.02 -15.04 9.84
C ILE A 27 32.74 -14.67 10.59
N GLY A 28 32.04 -15.66 11.16
CA GLY A 28 30.80 -15.45 11.93
C GLY A 28 29.66 -16.37 11.49
N ASP A 29 28.46 -16.10 12.00
CA ASP A 29 27.23 -16.79 11.61
C ASP A 29 26.58 -16.12 10.39
N VAL A 30 25.88 -16.93 9.60
CA VAL A 30 25.16 -16.45 8.42
C VAL A 30 23.88 -15.78 8.89
N SER A 31 23.84 -14.45 8.87
CA SER A 31 22.63 -13.68 9.17
C SER A 31 22.34 -12.65 8.08
N TYR A 32 21.05 -12.47 7.82
CA TYR A 32 20.53 -11.33 7.09
C TYR A 32 20.33 -10.19 8.08
N LYS A 33 20.83 -9.00 7.73
CA LYS A 33 20.68 -7.78 8.53
C LYS A 33 20.17 -6.64 7.64
N ASN A 34 19.14 -5.94 8.12
CA ASN A 34 18.73 -4.66 7.60
C ASN A 34 18.60 -3.70 8.79
N GLU A 35 19.57 -2.81 8.95
CA GLU A 35 19.66 -1.88 10.09
C GLU A 35 18.54 -0.84 10.07
N VAL A 36 18.12 -0.40 8.88
CA VAL A 36 17.05 0.59 8.71
C VAL A 36 15.72 0.06 9.25
N GLU A 37 15.42 -1.21 8.94
CA GLU A 37 14.19 -1.87 9.38
C GLU A 37 14.31 -2.57 10.73
N GLY A 38 15.50 -2.58 11.34
CA GLY A 38 15.75 -3.32 12.58
C GLY A 38 15.51 -4.83 12.43
N ILE A 39 15.83 -5.39 11.26
CA ILE A 39 15.61 -6.82 10.95
C ILE A 39 16.95 -7.56 11.03
N GLU A 40 17.01 -8.59 11.88
CA GLU A 40 18.09 -9.56 11.90
C GLU A 40 17.54 -10.98 12.08
N PHE A 41 17.88 -11.89 11.17
CA PHE A 41 17.59 -13.32 11.32
C PHE A 41 18.52 -14.18 10.46
N ASP A 42 18.58 -15.48 10.76
CA ASP A 42 19.33 -16.46 9.98
C ASP A 42 18.47 -16.97 8.80
N PRO A 43 18.81 -16.64 7.54
CA PRO A 43 18.01 -17.02 6.37
C PRO A 43 18.05 -18.52 6.07
N SER A 44 18.95 -19.27 6.70
CA SER A 44 19.04 -20.73 6.54
C SER A 44 18.07 -21.49 7.45
N GLN A 45 17.48 -20.83 8.45
CA GLN A 45 16.48 -21.43 9.31
C GLN A 45 15.16 -21.59 8.57
N LYS A 46 14.83 -22.84 8.23
CA LYS A 46 13.59 -23.24 7.54
C LYS A 46 12.48 -23.67 8.50
N THR A 47 12.58 -23.32 9.76
CA THR A 47 11.56 -23.63 10.78
C THR A 47 10.82 -22.36 11.17
N LEU A 48 9.52 -22.41 10.99
CA LEU A 48 8.57 -21.41 11.46
C LEU A 48 7.40 -22.17 12.05
N ASP A 49 7.19 -21.98 13.35
CA ASP A 49 6.04 -22.54 14.07
C ASP A 49 4.81 -21.63 13.97
N TYR A 50 4.84 -20.61 13.10
CA TYR A 50 3.81 -19.59 13.01
C TYR A 50 3.33 -19.39 11.58
N ASP A 51 2.04 -19.65 11.35
CA ASP A 51 1.29 -19.18 10.19
C ASP A 51 0.54 -17.91 10.61
N PHE A 52 0.84 -16.78 9.96
CA PHE A 52 0.20 -15.52 10.29
C PHE A 52 -1.30 -15.53 10.00
N GLY A 53 -1.81 -16.44 9.17
CA GLY A 53 -3.22 -16.44 8.80
C GLY A 53 -3.66 -15.10 8.19
N ALA A 54 -2.72 -14.39 7.52
CA ALA A 54 -2.94 -13.11 6.85
C ALA A 54 -3.96 -13.23 5.68
N HIS A 55 -4.34 -14.45 5.31
CA HIS A 55 -5.39 -14.74 4.32
C HIS A 55 -6.70 -15.01 5.05
N GLN A 56 -7.62 -14.06 4.94
CA GLN A 56 -9.02 -14.29 5.31
C GLN A 56 -9.96 -14.35 4.10
N SER A 57 -9.44 -14.21 2.87
CA SER A 57 -10.29 -14.16 1.69
C SER A 57 -10.13 -15.39 0.81
N SER A 58 -11.23 -16.07 0.53
CA SER A 58 -11.36 -17.00 -0.59
C SER A 58 -11.46 -16.29 -1.94
N GLU A 59 -11.52 -14.95 -1.94
CA GLU A 59 -11.60 -14.16 -3.17
C GLU A 59 -10.25 -14.12 -3.90
N PRO A 60 -10.27 -13.94 -5.23
CA PRO A 60 -9.09 -13.67 -6.04
C PRO A 60 -8.29 -12.46 -5.52
N ASN A 61 -6.99 -12.45 -5.80
CA ASN A 61 -6.11 -11.32 -5.51
C ASN A 61 -6.38 -10.17 -6.47
N ASP A 62 -7.51 -9.47 -6.33
CA ASP A 62 -7.88 -8.36 -7.19
C ASP A 62 -7.65 -7.02 -6.49
N TRP A 63 -7.31 -5.98 -7.27
CA TRP A 63 -6.96 -4.65 -6.74
C TRP A 63 -7.49 -3.50 -7.61
N GLY A 64 -7.78 -2.36 -6.99
CA GLY A 64 -8.09 -1.10 -7.67
C GLY A 64 -6.89 -0.50 -8.38
N ILE A 65 -7.12 0.07 -9.57
CA ILE A 65 -6.16 0.82 -10.37
C ILE A 65 -6.43 2.30 -10.11
N THR A 66 -5.60 2.90 -9.25
CA THR A 66 -5.80 4.26 -8.76
C THR A 66 -5.06 5.29 -9.62
N ALA A 67 -5.80 6.28 -10.14
CA ALA A 67 -5.21 7.44 -10.78
C ALA A 67 -5.08 8.62 -9.82
N TYR A 68 -3.90 9.23 -9.74
CA TYR A 68 -3.65 10.42 -8.92
C TYR A 68 -3.98 11.70 -9.69
N ILE A 69 -4.93 12.49 -9.18
CA ILE A 69 -5.49 13.69 -9.79
C ILE A 69 -5.16 14.91 -8.90
N PRO A 70 -4.14 15.71 -9.23
CA PRO A 70 -3.88 16.97 -8.54
C PRO A 70 -4.89 18.03 -8.98
N VAL A 71 -5.64 18.61 -8.03
CA VAL A 71 -6.66 19.64 -8.28
C VAL A 71 -6.04 21.03 -8.09
N LEU A 72 -5.25 21.45 -9.09
CA LEU A 72 -4.74 22.82 -9.18
C LEU A 72 -5.68 23.75 -9.97
N ASP A 73 -6.37 23.17 -10.95
CA ASP A 73 -7.38 23.79 -11.81
C ASP A 73 -8.48 22.75 -12.05
N GLU A 74 -9.73 23.10 -11.79
CA GLU A 74 -10.86 22.16 -11.76
C GLU A 74 -11.11 21.52 -13.12
N LYS A 75 -11.05 22.31 -14.18
CA LYS A 75 -11.31 21.85 -15.55
C LYS A 75 -10.22 20.91 -16.05
N THR A 76 -8.97 21.23 -15.78
CA THR A 76 -7.82 20.39 -16.11
C THR A 76 -7.84 19.09 -15.32
N ALA A 77 -8.15 19.16 -14.01
CA ALA A 77 -8.29 18.00 -13.16
C ALA A 77 -9.43 17.08 -13.61
N ASN A 78 -10.61 17.63 -13.93
CA ASN A 78 -11.75 16.90 -14.46
C ASN A 78 -11.42 16.20 -15.79
N GLY A 79 -10.88 16.95 -16.76
CA GLY A 79 -10.51 16.40 -18.06
C GLY A 79 -9.47 15.28 -17.93
N PHE A 80 -8.53 15.43 -17.00
CA PHE A 80 -7.53 14.40 -16.70
C PHE A 80 -8.15 13.17 -16.02
N ALA A 81 -9.04 13.34 -15.04
CA ALA A 81 -9.73 12.26 -14.36
C ALA A 81 -10.59 11.43 -15.34
N LEU A 82 -11.41 12.08 -16.17
CA LEU A 82 -12.19 11.42 -17.21
C LEU A 82 -11.31 10.63 -18.19
N LYS A 83 -10.15 11.19 -18.55
CA LYS A 83 -9.18 10.50 -19.41
C LYS A 83 -8.62 9.25 -18.74
N CYS A 84 -8.26 9.30 -17.46
CA CYS A 84 -7.83 8.12 -16.70
C CYS A 84 -8.92 7.04 -16.62
N LEU A 85 -10.18 7.43 -16.34
CA LEU A 85 -11.32 6.51 -16.32
C LEU A 85 -11.51 5.82 -17.67
N SER A 86 -11.42 6.57 -18.78
CA SER A 86 -11.51 6.03 -20.15
C SER A 86 -10.36 5.06 -20.51
N GLN A 87 -9.36 4.93 -19.64
CA GLN A 87 -8.15 4.14 -19.83
C GLN A 87 -8.02 3.05 -18.75
N GLY A 88 -9.11 2.75 -18.03
CA GLY A 88 -9.20 1.59 -17.14
C GLY A 88 -8.90 1.89 -15.67
N ALA A 89 -8.62 3.13 -15.29
CA ALA A 89 -8.61 3.50 -13.87
C ALA A 89 -10.02 3.31 -13.29
N ASN A 90 -10.11 2.71 -12.10
CA ASN A 90 -11.38 2.46 -11.40
C ASN A 90 -11.40 3.02 -9.97
N VAL A 91 -10.30 3.61 -9.53
CA VAL A 91 -10.20 4.42 -8.31
C VAL A 91 -9.58 5.77 -8.68
N LEU A 92 -10.11 6.87 -8.12
CA LEU A 92 -9.55 8.21 -8.33
C LEU A 92 -9.09 8.79 -6.99
N TYR A 93 -7.81 9.15 -6.90
CA TYR A 93 -7.25 9.85 -5.76
C TYR A 93 -7.12 11.33 -6.11
N PHE A 94 -7.93 12.19 -5.51
CA PHE A 94 -7.86 13.63 -5.68
C PHE A 94 -7.05 14.26 -4.55
N ASN A 95 -5.92 14.88 -4.90
CA ASN A 95 -5.15 15.72 -4.00
C ASN A 95 -5.54 17.17 -4.20
N ILE A 96 -5.86 17.87 -3.13
CA ILE A 96 -6.59 19.13 -3.21
C ILE A 96 -5.77 20.29 -2.61
N PRO A 97 -4.80 20.83 -3.38
CA PRO A 97 -4.01 21.98 -2.96
C PRO A 97 -4.72 23.33 -3.19
N ALA A 98 -5.73 23.39 -4.06
CA ALA A 98 -6.44 24.63 -4.36
C ALA A 98 -7.32 25.10 -3.20
N LYS A 99 -7.20 26.37 -2.80
CA LYS A 99 -7.92 26.93 -1.63
C LYS A 99 -9.45 26.96 -1.76
N SER A 100 -9.96 27.05 -2.99
CA SER A 100 -11.38 27.11 -3.31
C SER A 100 -11.62 26.29 -4.57
N ILE A 101 -12.74 25.57 -4.61
CA ILE A 101 -13.02 24.55 -5.62
C ILE A 101 -14.50 24.60 -5.98
N ASP A 102 -14.80 24.59 -7.27
CA ASP A 102 -16.13 24.22 -7.76
C ASP A 102 -16.23 22.71 -7.97
N TRP A 103 -16.87 22.02 -7.01
CA TRP A 103 -17.08 20.58 -7.07
C TRP A 103 -17.90 20.12 -8.28
N ASN A 104 -18.78 20.98 -8.80
CA ASN A 104 -19.56 20.65 -10.00
C ASN A 104 -18.65 20.52 -11.23
N GLU A 105 -17.62 21.38 -11.34
CA GLU A 105 -16.68 21.32 -12.46
C GLU A 105 -15.68 20.16 -12.26
N VAL A 106 -15.18 19.93 -11.03
CA VAL A 106 -14.27 18.80 -10.74
C VAL A 106 -14.90 17.45 -11.08
N PHE A 107 -16.16 17.23 -10.68
CA PHE A 107 -16.85 15.94 -10.87
C PHE A 107 -17.77 15.91 -12.10
N LYS A 108 -17.71 16.91 -12.97
CA LYS A 108 -18.52 16.96 -14.19
C LYS A 108 -18.36 15.71 -15.04
N GLY A 109 -19.46 14.98 -15.24
CA GLY A 109 -19.45 13.74 -16.02
C GLY A 109 -18.78 12.55 -15.33
N ILE A 110 -18.34 12.69 -14.07
CA ILE A 110 -17.84 11.58 -13.24
C ILE A 110 -19.00 11.04 -12.42
N HIS A 111 -19.35 9.78 -12.63
CA HIS A 111 -20.42 9.12 -11.87
C HIS A 111 -19.90 8.62 -10.52
N ILE A 112 -19.74 9.56 -9.58
CA ILE A 112 -19.25 9.36 -8.20
C ILE A 112 -20.01 8.33 -7.36
N GLU A 113 -21.18 7.88 -7.81
CA GLU A 113 -21.97 6.82 -7.17
C GLU A 113 -21.47 5.40 -7.48
N TYR A 114 -20.52 5.26 -8.43
CA TYR A 114 -20.02 3.96 -8.90
C TYR A 114 -18.49 3.87 -8.90
N ILE A 115 -17.79 4.99 -8.75
CA ILE A 115 -16.33 5.07 -8.77
C ILE A 115 -15.84 5.33 -7.36
N ASP A 116 -14.90 4.51 -6.88
CA ASP A 116 -14.27 4.76 -5.59
C ASP A 116 -13.35 5.99 -5.68
N ILE A 117 -13.54 6.92 -4.76
CA ILE A 117 -12.87 8.21 -4.73
C ILE A 117 -12.18 8.38 -3.38
N ILE A 118 -10.93 8.79 -3.43
CA ILE A 118 -10.13 9.15 -2.27
C ILE A 118 -9.83 10.65 -2.36
N LEU A 119 -10.09 11.39 -1.29
CA LEU A 119 -9.89 12.83 -1.22
C LEU A 119 -8.89 13.16 -0.12
N ALA A 120 -7.83 13.89 -0.48
CA ALA A 120 -6.89 14.47 0.47
C ALA A 120 -7.03 15.99 0.43
N PHE A 121 -7.56 16.56 1.51
CA PHE A 121 -7.73 18.00 1.68
C PHE A 121 -6.50 18.61 2.35
N GLU A 122 -6.18 19.86 2.00
CA GLU A 122 -5.17 20.66 2.71
C GLU A 122 -5.79 21.54 3.79
N GLN A 123 -7.09 21.83 3.71
CA GLN A 123 -7.79 22.75 4.61
C GLN A 123 -9.19 22.23 4.98
N GLU A 124 -9.62 22.48 6.21
CA GLU A 124 -10.91 22.00 6.75
C GLU A 124 -12.13 22.60 6.04
N ASN A 125 -12.04 23.84 5.57
CA ASN A 125 -13.12 24.48 4.81
C ASN A 125 -13.45 23.74 3.50
N GLN A 126 -12.45 23.09 2.87
CA GLN A 126 -12.66 22.29 1.66
C GLN A 126 -13.49 21.04 1.97
N LEU A 127 -13.22 20.40 3.11
CA LEU A 127 -13.98 19.25 3.59
C LEU A 127 -15.44 19.63 3.82
N HIS A 128 -15.73 20.70 4.56
CA HIS A 128 -17.12 21.13 4.81
C HIS A 128 -17.86 21.45 3.51
N ALA A 129 -17.24 22.19 2.60
CA ALA A 129 -17.84 22.49 1.30
C ALA A 129 -18.12 21.21 0.47
N PHE A 130 -17.27 20.20 0.60
CA PHE A 130 -17.48 18.90 -0.05
C PHE A 130 -18.62 18.09 0.59
N ILE A 131 -18.71 18.09 1.92
CA ILE A 131 -19.80 17.42 2.67
C ILE A 131 -21.16 17.97 2.24
N ASP A 132 -21.26 19.29 2.05
CA ASP A 132 -22.49 19.95 1.61
C ASP A 132 -22.83 19.64 0.14
N TYR A 133 -21.82 19.42 -0.69
CA TYR A 133 -21.97 19.13 -2.12
C TYR A 133 -22.39 17.69 -2.41
N ILE A 134 -21.79 16.71 -1.73
CA ILE A 134 -21.83 15.31 -2.13
C ILE A 134 -23.19 14.64 -1.84
N PRO A 135 -23.81 13.94 -2.81
CA PRO A 135 -25.08 13.25 -2.58
C PRO A 135 -24.90 12.05 -1.64
N LYS A 136 -25.93 11.78 -0.82
CA LYS A 136 -25.92 10.67 0.15
C LYS A 136 -25.62 9.30 -0.46
N SER A 137 -26.10 9.06 -1.68
CA SER A 137 -25.89 7.83 -2.46
C SER A 137 -24.42 7.55 -2.77
N ALA A 138 -23.60 8.59 -2.93
CA ALA A 138 -22.18 8.47 -3.27
C ALA A 138 -21.27 8.25 -2.06
N LYS A 139 -21.73 8.54 -0.83
CA LYS A 139 -20.88 8.53 0.38
C LYS A 139 -20.10 7.22 0.59
N LYS A 140 -20.72 6.06 0.30
CA LYS A 140 -20.10 4.74 0.45
C LYS A 140 -18.86 4.51 -0.44
N HIS A 141 -18.73 5.29 -1.52
CA HIS A 141 -17.61 5.24 -2.46
C HIS A 141 -16.53 6.28 -2.15
N VAL A 142 -16.73 7.11 -1.13
CA VAL A 142 -15.81 8.19 -0.79
C VAL A 142 -15.01 7.85 0.46
N SER A 143 -13.69 7.96 0.37
CA SER A 143 -12.76 7.88 1.49
C SER A 143 -12.02 9.19 1.65
N ILE A 144 -11.94 9.71 2.88
CA ILE A 144 -11.18 10.92 3.20
C ILE A 144 -9.82 10.51 3.77
N SER A 145 -8.74 10.90 3.10
CA SER A 145 -7.37 10.65 3.54
C SER A 145 -6.96 11.63 4.62
N ILE A 146 -6.46 11.12 5.75
CA ILE A 146 -5.95 11.90 6.88
C ILE A 146 -4.51 11.50 7.16
N ASP A 147 -3.62 12.48 7.14
CA ASP A 147 -2.21 12.33 7.50
C ASP A 147 -2.03 12.47 9.02
N PRO A 148 -1.61 11.42 9.75
CA PRO A 148 -1.37 11.49 11.19
C PRO A 148 -0.31 12.51 11.60
N LEU A 149 0.59 12.93 10.70
CA LEU A 149 1.57 13.98 10.97
C LEU A 149 0.97 15.39 10.94
N ARG A 150 -0.21 15.54 10.32
CA ARG A 150 -0.94 16.79 10.17
C ARG A 150 -2.44 16.52 10.33
N PRO A 151 -2.88 16.04 11.51
CA PRO A 151 -4.26 15.62 11.68
C PRO A 151 -5.18 16.84 11.60
N HIS A 152 -6.10 16.82 10.64
CA HIS A 152 -7.29 17.68 10.64
C HIS A 152 -8.31 17.16 11.65
N ASP A 153 -9.27 17.99 12.04
CA ASP A 153 -10.40 17.49 12.82
C ASP A 153 -11.13 16.38 12.04
N VAL A 154 -11.19 15.19 12.64
CA VAL A 154 -11.86 14.02 12.06
C VAL A 154 -13.35 14.01 12.34
N ASN A 155 -13.85 14.78 13.31
CA ASN A 155 -15.25 14.77 13.71
C ASN A 155 -16.21 15.05 12.53
N PRO A 156 -15.97 16.04 11.65
CA PRO A 156 -16.85 16.27 10.49
C PRO A 156 -16.93 15.08 9.54
N ILE A 157 -15.86 14.28 9.43
CA ILE A 157 -15.78 13.08 8.59
C ILE A 157 -16.63 11.96 9.21
N LEU A 158 -16.47 11.77 10.52
CA LEU A 158 -17.18 10.76 11.31
C LEU A 158 -18.68 11.05 11.35
N GLU A 159 -19.08 12.28 11.66
CA GLU A 159 -20.48 12.73 11.69
C GLU A 159 -21.16 12.62 10.33
N ALA A 160 -20.42 12.91 9.25
CA ALA A 160 -20.94 12.78 7.90
C ALA A 160 -21.00 11.32 7.40
N GLY A 161 -20.37 10.38 8.11
CA GLY A 161 -20.37 8.94 7.82
C GLY A 161 -19.52 8.53 6.62
N PHE A 162 -18.39 9.22 6.39
CA PHE A 162 -17.44 8.82 5.34
C PHE A 162 -16.48 7.72 5.83
N LYS A 163 -15.89 7.00 4.88
CA LYS A 163 -14.71 6.19 5.15
C LYS A 163 -13.53 7.10 5.44
N LEU A 164 -12.71 6.72 6.40
CA LEU A 164 -11.48 7.41 6.76
C LEU A 164 -10.30 6.54 6.32
N MET A 165 -9.37 7.14 5.59
CA MET A 165 -8.12 6.51 5.15
C MET A 165 -6.96 7.10 5.93
N VAL A 166 -6.37 6.31 6.83
CA VAL A 166 -5.21 6.73 7.61
C VAL A 166 -3.97 6.67 6.71
N ASN A 167 -3.38 7.82 6.45
CA ASN A 167 -2.33 8.01 5.46
C ASN A 167 -0.94 7.87 6.07
N GLY A 168 -0.30 6.73 5.85
CA GLY A 168 1.10 6.49 6.20
C GLY A 168 2.09 6.84 5.10
N PHE A 169 1.65 7.20 3.88
CA PHE A 169 2.54 7.42 2.74
C PHE A 169 3.59 8.49 3.04
N HIS A 170 3.20 9.65 3.58
CA HIS A 170 4.15 10.73 3.89
C HIS A 170 5.21 10.34 4.92
N LEU A 171 4.91 9.45 5.88
CA LEU A 171 5.90 8.93 6.84
C LEU A 171 7.07 8.26 6.12
N GLU A 172 6.81 7.35 5.17
CA GLU A 172 7.87 6.71 4.40
C GLU A 172 8.64 7.73 3.55
N GLN A 173 7.94 8.72 3.00
CA GLN A 173 8.58 9.74 2.17
C GLN A 173 9.50 10.70 2.94
N ILE A 174 9.32 10.85 4.26
CA ILE A 174 10.25 11.58 5.13
C ILE A 174 11.31 10.68 5.76
N GLY A 175 11.36 9.39 5.37
CA GLY A 175 12.40 8.44 5.77
C GLY A 175 12.04 7.54 6.94
N ALA A 176 10.77 7.47 7.35
CA ALA A 176 10.33 6.48 8.34
C ALA A 176 10.52 5.06 7.78
N ASN A 177 11.04 4.15 8.61
CA ASN A 177 11.09 2.73 8.25
C ASN A 177 9.69 2.09 8.32
N SER A 178 9.59 0.82 7.94
CA SER A 178 8.30 0.11 7.94
C SER A 178 7.66 0.05 9.33
N THR A 179 8.48 -0.09 10.38
CA THR A 179 7.99 -0.17 11.77
C THR A 179 7.38 1.16 12.23
N ASP A 180 8.07 2.27 11.99
CA ASP A 180 7.61 3.62 12.33
C ASP A 180 6.33 4.00 11.57
N GLN A 181 6.29 3.70 10.28
CA GLN A 181 5.09 3.93 9.46
C GLN A 181 3.89 3.15 10.01
N LEU A 182 4.04 1.84 10.23
CA LEU A 182 2.93 0.99 10.66
C LEU A 182 2.45 1.29 12.08
N SER A 183 3.38 1.46 13.04
CA SER A 183 3.02 1.76 14.42
C SER A 183 2.25 3.09 14.53
N THR A 184 2.68 4.11 13.79
CA THR A 184 2.05 5.44 13.80
C THR A 184 0.63 5.41 13.22
N ILE A 185 0.43 4.77 12.06
CA ILE A 185 -0.93 4.66 11.48
C ILE A 185 -1.85 3.76 12.32
N LEU A 186 -1.32 2.71 12.96
CA LEU A 186 -2.09 1.84 13.85
C LEU A 186 -2.50 2.58 15.12
N TYR A 187 -1.61 3.36 15.72
CA TYR A 187 -1.91 4.23 16.86
C TYR A 187 -3.04 5.21 16.54
N PHE A 188 -2.95 5.88 15.39
CA PHE A 188 -4.01 6.77 14.95
C PHE A 188 -5.33 6.01 14.70
N ALA A 189 -5.29 4.86 14.05
CA ALA A 189 -6.48 4.05 13.76
C ALA A 189 -7.14 3.48 15.03
N GLU A 190 -6.37 3.07 16.04
CA GLU A 190 -6.90 2.62 17.33
C GLU A 190 -7.72 3.73 18.00
N SER A 191 -7.28 4.99 17.90
CA SER A 191 -8.02 6.12 18.46
C SER A 191 -9.42 6.32 17.86
N LEU A 192 -9.67 5.80 16.65
CA LEU A 192 -10.95 5.90 15.95
C LEU A 192 -11.93 4.77 16.32
N ILE A 193 -11.47 3.75 17.05
CA ILE A 193 -12.32 2.64 17.50
C ILE A 193 -13.41 3.17 18.44
N GLY A 194 -14.64 2.68 18.25
CA GLY A 194 -15.82 3.16 18.97
C GLY A 194 -16.40 4.48 18.46
N GLN A 195 -15.69 5.20 17.58
CA GLN A 195 -16.18 6.43 16.94
C GLN A 195 -16.79 6.19 15.55
N THR A 196 -16.37 5.13 14.87
CA THR A 196 -16.91 4.68 13.57
C THR A 196 -16.87 3.17 13.46
N GLU A 197 -17.63 2.61 12.52
CA GLU A 197 -17.55 1.19 12.21
C GLU A 197 -16.15 0.83 11.72
N PRO A 198 -15.55 -0.29 12.18
CA PRO A 198 -14.23 -0.72 11.73
C PRO A 198 -14.09 -0.82 10.20
N GLY A 199 -15.19 -1.09 9.49
CA GLY A 199 -15.21 -1.20 8.02
C GLY A 199 -15.03 0.13 7.28
N ASN A 200 -15.19 1.24 8.00
CA ASN A 200 -14.95 2.58 7.50
C ASN A 200 -13.49 3.04 7.69
N ILE A 201 -12.67 2.28 8.41
CA ILE A 201 -11.25 2.57 8.60
C ILE A 201 -10.46 1.81 7.53
N SER A 202 -9.69 2.56 6.75
CA SER A 202 -8.81 2.06 5.71
C SER A 202 -7.43 2.68 5.86
N PHE A 203 -6.43 2.14 5.16
CA PHE A 203 -5.05 2.58 5.27
C PHE A 203 -4.47 2.91 3.90
N GLU A 204 -3.60 3.91 3.85
CA GLU A 204 -2.68 4.14 2.73
C GLU A 204 -1.26 3.98 3.25
N ILE A 205 -0.43 3.20 2.55
CA ILE A 205 0.98 3.03 2.90
C ILE A 205 1.87 3.28 1.69
N GLY A 206 3.05 3.80 1.96
CA GLY A 206 4.11 3.96 0.97
C GLY A 206 4.80 2.63 0.66
N ILE A 207 5.15 2.42 -0.60
CA ILE A 207 5.81 1.21 -1.09
C ILE A 207 7.17 1.60 -1.70
N GLY A 208 8.24 1.10 -1.09
CA GLY A 208 9.64 1.29 -1.50
C GLY A 208 10.22 0.11 -2.28
N SER A 209 11.54 0.13 -2.50
CA SER A 209 12.24 -0.82 -3.39
C SER A 209 12.39 -2.24 -2.82
N ASP A 210 12.31 -2.43 -1.51
CA ASP A 210 12.69 -3.68 -0.86
C ASP A 210 11.56 -4.72 -0.93
N PHE A 211 11.53 -5.48 -2.03
CA PHE A 211 10.45 -6.39 -2.37
C PHE A 211 9.88 -7.21 -1.19
N PHE A 212 10.72 -7.94 -0.46
CA PHE A 212 10.25 -8.81 0.62
C PHE A 212 9.81 -8.04 1.88
N ILE A 213 10.45 -6.90 2.16
CA ILE A 213 10.07 -6.03 3.27
C ILE A 213 8.69 -5.43 2.98
N GLU A 214 8.45 -4.97 1.74
CA GLU A 214 7.17 -4.40 1.32
C GLU A 214 6.03 -5.43 1.37
N VAL A 215 6.29 -6.66 0.92
CA VAL A 215 5.33 -7.78 1.09
C VAL A 215 5.04 -7.99 2.58
N ALA A 216 6.09 -8.08 3.40
CA ALA A 216 5.95 -8.32 4.83
C ALA A 216 5.21 -7.18 5.53
N LYS A 217 5.45 -5.92 5.15
CA LYS A 217 4.80 -4.73 5.70
C LYS A 217 3.29 -4.74 5.50
N VAL A 218 2.82 -5.04 4.28
CA VAL A 218 1.37 -5.15 3.99
C VAL A 218 0.75 -6.27 4.84
N ARG A 219 1.41 -7.44 4.95
CA ARG A 219 0.94 -8.58 5.74
C ARG A 219 0.88 -8.23 7.24
N THR A 220 1.91 -7.57 7.76
CA THR A 220 2.01 -7.11 9.14
C THR A 220 0.86 -6.16 9.48
N LEU A 221 0.57 -5.16 8.64
CA LEU A 221 -0.53 -4.22 8.86
C LEU A 221 -1.89 -4.93 9.00
N LYS A 222 -2.21 -5.83 8.07
CA LYS A 222 -3.46 -6.61 8.11
C LYS A 222 -3.57 -7.44 9.38
N TRP A 223 -2.47 -8.11 9.75
CA TRP A 223 -2.42 -8.95 10.93
C TRP A 223 -2.64 -8.11 12.20
N LEU A 224 -1.86 -7.04 12.37
CA LEU A 224 -1.92 -6.18 13.55
C LEU A 224 -3.29 -5.52 13.68
N TRP A 225 -3.83 -4.93 12.60
CA TRP A 225 -5.13 -4.28 12.64
C TRP A 225 -6.25 -5.23 13.08
N ARG A 226 -6.24 -6.46 12.55
CA ARG A 226 -7.17 -7.51 12.99
C ARG A 226 -7.06 -7.79 14.49
N HIS A 227 -5.84 -7.89 15.02
CA HIS A 227 -5.63 -8.16 16.45
C HIS A 227 -6.01 -6.97 17.34
N VAL A 228 -5.80 -5.74 16.87
CA VAL A 228 -6.28 -4.53 17.53
C VAL A 228 -7.82 -4.55 17.62
N LEU A 229 -8.52 -4.87 16.53
CA LEU A 229 -9.98 -4.99 16.52
C LEU A 229 -10.48 -6.10 17.45
N LEU A 230 -9.86 -7.29 17.38
CA LEU A 230 -10.17 -8.42 18.27
C LEU A 230 -10.03 -8.05 19.75
N LYS A 231 -8.93 -7.38 20.11
CA LYS A 231 -8.66 -6.92 21.48
C LYS A 231 -9.73 -5.94 21.97
N ASN A 232 -10.26 -5.11 21.09
CA ASN A 232 -11.32 -4.15 21.38
C ASN A 232 -12.75 -4.73 21.25
N ASN A 233 -12.89 -6.04 21.03
CA ASN A 233 -14.18 -6.73 20.81
C ASN A 233 -14.99 -6.19 19.62
N GLU A 234 -14.30 -5.68 18.61
CA GLU A 234 -14.89 -5.13 17.40
C GLU A 234 -15.11 -6.18 16.31
N SER A 235 -15.97 -5.87 15.34
CA SER A 235 -16.10 -6.67 14.13
C SER A 235 -14.80 -6.63 13.30
N ILE A 236 -14.51 -7.70 12.55
CA ILE A 236 -13.28 -7.83 11.75
C ILE A 236 -13.66 -7.76 10.25
N PRO A 237 -13.80 -6.56 9.68
CA PRO A 237 -14.01 -6.40 8.25
C PRO A 237 -12.73 -6.69 7.46
N LYS A 238 -12.86 -6.83 6.14
CA LYS A 238 -11.71 -6.87 5.23
C LYS A 238 -10.94 -5.55 5.33
N THR A 239 -9.68 -5.62 5.73
CA THR A 239 -8.81 -4.43 5.79
C THR A 239 -8.54 -3.91 4.39
N SER A 240 -8.92 -2.66 4.12
CA SER A 240 -8.63 -2.00 2.85
C SER A 240 -7.33 -1.23 2.93
N ILE A 241 -6.40 -1.51 2.01
CA ILE A 241 -5.08 -0.88 1.96
C ILE A 241 -4.83 -0.34 0.54
N LEU A 242 -4.52 0.95 0.42
CA LEU A 242 -3.94 1.55 -0.77
C LEU A 242 -2.41 1.48 -0.68
N GLY A 243 -1.75 0.77 -1.60
CA GLY A 243 -0.30 0.83 -1.77
C GLY A 243 0.08 1.96 -2.73
N ARG A 244 0.82 2.96 -2.25
CA ARG A 244 1.26 4.10 -3.07
C ARG A 244 2.78 4.08 -3.25
N MET A 245 3.23 4.09 -4.51
CA MET A 245 4.64 3.93 -4.83
C MET A 245 5.41 5.20 -4.41
N GLY A 246 6.48 5.03 -3.64
CA GLY A 246 7.27 6.14 -3.08
C GLY A 246 8.13 6.86 -4.10
N TRP A 247 8.64 8.05 -3.76
CA TRP A 247 9.59 8.80 -4.60
C TRP A 247 11.03 8.73 -4.12
N THR A 248 11.26 8.25 -2.90
CA THR A 248 12.57 8.18 -2.23
C THR A 248 13.67 7.51 -3.06
N ASN A 249 13.31 6.56 -3.92
CA ASN A 249 14.23 5.81 -4.77
C ASN A 249 14.14 6.15 -6.28
N LYS A 250 13.45 7.24 -6.66
CA LYS A 250 13.21 7.61 -8.06
C LYS A 250 14.30 8.53 -8.61
N SER A 251 14.70 8.28 -9.85
CA SER A 251 15.73 9.05 -10.54
C SER A 251 15.14 10.27 -11.23
N LEU A 252 15.73 11.44 -10.97
CA LEU A 252 15.45 12.68 -11.72
C LEU A 252 16.28 12.81 -13.00
N LYS A 253 17.47 12.17 -13.02
CA LYS A 253 18.41 12.24 -14.15
C LYS A 253 18.06 11.29 -15.27
N ASP A 254 17.47 10.16 -14.91
CA ASP A 254 17.05 9.11 -15.84
C ASP A 254 15.65 8.61 -15.44
N PRO A 255 14.60 9.42 -15.72
CA PRO A 255 13.27 9.15 -15.21
C PRO A 255 12.63 7.88 -15.78
N ASP A 256 13.03 7.43 -16.97
CA ASP A 256 12.44 6.24 -17.60
C ASP A 256 12.73 4.97 -16.81
N THR A 257 13.88 4.90 -16.12
CA THR A 257 14.18 3.80 -15.19
C THR A 257 13.19 3.67 -14.04
N ASN A 258 12.42 4.73 -13.73
CA ASN A 258 11.38 4.68 -12.70
C ASN A 258 10.22 3.74 -13.08
N ILE A 259 10.02 3.45 -14.37
CA ILE A 259 9.04 2.45 -14.82
C ILE A 259 9.41 1.07 -14.26
N LEU A 260 10.69 0.70 -14.32
CA LEU A 260 11.19 -0.57 -13.81
C LEU A 260 11.02 -0.68 -12.29
N ARG A 261 11.42 0.38 -11.56
CA ARG A 261 11.29 0.45 -10.09
C ARG A 261 9.83 0.32 -9.65
N GLN A 262 8.94 1.10 -10.27
CA GLN A 262 7.52 1.06 -9.94
C GLN A 262 6.87 -0.27 -10.31
N THR A 263 7.36 -0.97 -11.34
CA THR A 263 6.88 -2.31 -11.66
C THR A 263 7.18 -3.28 -10.51
N THR A 264 8.42 -3.30 -10.00
CA THR A 264 8.80 -4.18 -8.88
C THR A 264 8.10 -3.83 -7.57
N GLU A 265 7.93 -2.54 -7.29
CA GLU A 265 7.16 -2.02 -6.14
C GLU A 265 5.68 -2.42 -6.25
N THR A 266 5.10 -2.36 -7.44
CA THR A 266 3.72 -2.82 -7.65
C THR A 266 3.59 -4.30 -7.38
N ILE A 267 4.53 -5.12 -7.85
CA ILE A 267 4.50 -6.56 -7.62
C ILE A 267 4.63 -6.88 -6.12
N SER A 268 5.46 -6.17 -5.35
CA SER A 268 5.54 -6.41 -3.90
C SER A 268 4.25 -6.02 -3.19
N ALA A 269 3.66 -4.86 -3.51
CA ALA A 269 2.40 -4.41 -2.95
C ALA A 269 1.24 -5.40 -3.19
N ILE A 270 1.04 -5.83 -4.43
CA ILE A 270 -0.02 -6.79 -4.78
C ILE A 270 0.26 -8.19 -4.25
N SER A 271 1.53 -8.56 -4.08
CA SER A 271 1.92 -9.85 -3.47
C SER A 271 1.62 -9.87 -1.96
N GLY A 272 1.72 -8.72 -1.28
CA GLY A 272 1.21 -8.54 0.09
C GLY A 272 -0.33 -8.42 0.17
N GLY A 273 -0.99 -8.22 -0.98
CA GLY A 273 -2.44 -8.20 -1.14
C GLY A 273 -3.10 -6.87 -0.82
N VAL A 274 -2.51 -5.74 -1.23
CA VAL A 274 -3.21 -4.44 -1.15
C VAL A 274 -4.53 -4.44 -1.92
N SER A 275 -5.50 -3.62 -1.49
CA SER A 275 -6.81 -3.49 -2.13
C SER A 275 -6.79 -2.59 -3.36
N ALA A 276 -5.82 -1.68 -3.45
CA ALA A 276 -5.60 -0.82 -4.62
C ALA A 276 -4.13 -0.40 -4.68
N VAL A 277 -3.69 -0.01 -5.87
CA VAL A 277 -2.33 0.56 -6.10
C VAL A 277 -2.41 1.90 -6.78
N LEU A 278 -1.57 2.83 -6.34
CA LEU A 278 -1.37 4.14 -6.97
C LEU A 278 0.07 4.24 -7.46
N ILE A 279 0.21 4.13 -8.78
CA ILE A 279 1.48 4.22 -9.50
C ILE A 279 1.60 5.63 -10.07
N HIS A 280 2.71 6.30 -9.81
CA HIS A 280 2.95 7.65 -10.32
C HIS A 280 3.54 7.61 -11.73
N SER A 281 3.45 8.74 -12.44
CA SER A 281 4.21 8.92 -13.67
C SER A 281 5.70 8.74 -13.41
N SER A 282 6.42 8.10 -14.31
CA SER A 282 7.89 8.04 -14.24
C SER A 282 8.54 9.43 -14.29
N GLN A 283 7.81 10.40 -14.84
CA GLN A 283 8.20 11.80 -15.01
C GLN A 283 7.59 12.74 -13.97
N THR A 284 7.03 12.24 -12.85
CA THR A 284 6.34 13.09 -11.84
C THR A 284 7.17 14.28 -11.36
N TYR A 285 8.49 14.14 -11.25
CA TYR A 285 9.40 15.20 -10.79
C TYR A 285 10.34 15.72 -11.90
N SER A 286 9.96 15.48 -13.15
CA SER A 286 10.69 15.89 -14.35
C SER A 286 9.94 17.01 -15.08
N LEU A 287 10.56 17.56 -16.11
CA LEU A 287 9.96 18.59 -16.98
C LEU A 287 8.72 18.06 -17.73
N GLU A 288 8.59 16.74 -17.88
CA GLU A 288 7.48 16.09 -18.59
C GLU A 288 6.33 15.64 -17.68
N ILE A 289 6.17 16.23 -16.48
CA ILE A 289 5.13 15.88 -15.50
C ILE A 289 3.71 15.79 -16.10
N ASN A 290 3.39 16.65 -17.07
CA ASN A 290 2.08 16.71 -17.71
C ASN A 290 1.93 15.81 -18.94
N ASN A 291 2.98 15.10 -19.34
CA ASN A 291 2.95 14.25 -20.51
C ASN A 291 2.07 13.02 -20.27
N TRP A 292 0.96 12.96 -21.01
CA TRP A 292 -0.03 11.90 -20.93
C TRP A 292 0.55 10.50 -21.19
N PHE A 293 1.58 10.38 -22.03
CA PHE A 293 2.19 9.10 -22.35
C PHE A 293 2.65 8.36 -21.09
N TYR A 294 3.40 9.02 -20.20
CA TYR A 294 3.91 8.40 -18.98
C TYR A 294 2.83 8.19 -17.91
N LYS A 295 1.83 9.06 -17.87
CA LYS A 295 0.66 8.86 -17.00
C LYS A 295 -0.13 7.62 -17.40
N ARG A 296 -0.30 7.38 -18.70
CA ARG A 296 -0.90 6.15 -19.22
C ARG A 296 -0.02 4.93 -18.95
N LEU A 297 1.31 5.05 -19.11
CA LEU A 297 2.22 3.96 -18.77
C LEU A 297 2.11 3.53 -17.30
N ALA A 298 1.94 4.48 -16.38
CA ALA A 298 1.74 4.19 -14.96
C ALA A 298 0.48 3.33 -14.72
N LEU A 299 -0.65 3.66 -15.37
CA LEU A 299 -1.87 2.84 -15.31
C LEU A 299 -1.65 1.46 -15.93
N ASN A 300 -0.96 1.41 -17.08
CA ASN A 300 -0.73 0.17 -17.82
C ASN A 300 0.12 -0.85 -17.06
N ILE A 301 1.03 -0.43 -16.16
CA ILE A 301 1.78 -1.37 -15.30
C ILE A 301 0.77 -2.26 -14.56
N SER A 302 -0.25 -1.65 -13.94
CA SER A 302 -1.28 -2.38 -13.19
C SER A 302 -2.12 -3.30 -14.09
N HIS A 303 -2.51 -2.82 -15.28
CA HIS A 303 -3.25 -3.63 -16.26
C HIS A 303 -2.46 -4.84 -16.73
N ILE A 304 -1.20 -4.66 -17.13
CA ILE A 304 -0.34 -5.77 -17.59
C ILE A 304 -0.17 -6.81 -16.48
N LEU A 305 0.09 -6.37 -15.25
CA LEU A 305 0.24 -7.29 -14.11
C LEU A 305 -1.05 -8.08 -13.81
N LYS A 306 -2.21 -7.47 -14.03
CA LYS A 306 -3.52 -8.07 -13.82
C LYS A 306 -3.92 -9.03 -14.95
N GLU A 307 -3.82 -8.56 -16.19
CA GLU A 307 -4.44 -9.17 -17.38
C GLU A 307 -3.49 -10.10 -18.14
N GLU A 308 -2.18 -9.82 -18.12
CA GLU A 308 -1.17 -10.57 -18.88
C GLU A 308 -0.26 -11.41 -17.97
N SER A 309 0.12 -10.89 -16.78
CA SER A 309 0.94 -11.63 -15.81
C SER A 309 0.12 -12.50 -14.86
N TYR A 310 -1.22 -12.38 -14.89
CA TYR A 310 -2.16 -13.19 -14.11
C TYR A 310 -1.90 -13.20 -12.59
N LEU A 311 -1.40 -12.08 -12.04
CA LEU A 311 -1.10 -11.98 -10.61
C LEU A 311 -2.35 -11.92 -9.72
N THR A 312 -3.54 -11.95 -10.33
CA THR A 312 -4.83 -12.09 -9.64
C THR A 312 -5.24 -13.52 -9.30
N LYS A 313 -4.57 -14.52 -9.89
CA LYS A 313 -5.00 -15.93 -9.81
C LYS A 313 -4.76 -16.60 -8.47
N VAL A 314 -3.79 -16.12 -7.69
CA VAL A 314 -3.41 -16.71 -6.41
C VAL A 314 -3.52 -15.63 -5.35
N ASN A 315 -4.34 -15.87 -4.33
CA ASN A 315 -4.32 -15.03 -3.13
C ASN A 315 -3.03 -15.29 -2.36
N ASP A 316 -2.27 -14.22 -2.14
CA ASP A 316 -0.98 -14.18 -1.48
C ASP A 316 0.00 -15.27 -1.96
N PRO A 317 0.68 -15.01 -3.08
CA PRO A 317 1.65 -15.96 -3.61
C PRO A 317 2.87 -16.18 -2.69
N MET A 318 3.04 -15.34 -1.68
CA MET A 318 4.20 -15.37 -0.78
C MET A 318 3.99 -16.23 0.48
N ARG A 319 2.77 -16.73 0.72
CA ARG A 319 2.46 -17.64 1.83
C ARG A 319 3.40 -18.83 1.89
N GLY A 320 3.89 -19.14 3.08
CA GLY A 320 4.73 -20.31 3.30
C GLY A 320 6.17 -20.14 2.83
N SER A 321 6.52 -19.00 2.21
CA SER A 321 7.92 -18.62 2.01
C SER A 321 8.56 -18.36 3.37
N TYR A 322 9.53 -19.19 3.76
CA TYR A 322 10.23 -19.02 5.04
C TYR A 322 10.77 -17.59 5.24
N LEU A 323 11.26 -16.98 4.16
CA LEU A 323 11.78 -15.62 4.19
C LEU A 323 10.68 -14.59 4.47
N SER A 324 9.57 -14.66 3.72
CA SER A 324 8.47 -13.72 3.87
C SER A 324 7.83 -13.83 5.25
N GLU A 325 7.58 -15.04 5.73
CA GLU A 325 6.96 -15.27 7.03
C GLU A 325 7.88 -14.84 8.18
N LYS A 326 9.21 -15.08 8.09
CA LYS A 326 10.17 -14.56 9.08
C LYS A 326 10.21 -13.03 9.09
N MET A 327 10.24 -12.39 7.92
CA MET A 327 10.22 -10.93 7.83
C MET A 327 8.92 -10.34 8.42
N THR A 328 7.77 -10.95 8.12
CA THR A 328 6.48 -10.56 8.72
C THR A 328 6.53 -10.71 10.24
N LEU A 329 7.07 -11.81 10.78
CA LEU A 329 7.20 -12.01 12.23
C LEU A 329 8.03 -10.92 12.90
N VAL A 330 9.19 -10.59 12.34
CA VAL A 330 10.07 -9.57 12.89
C VAL A 330 9.37 -8.21 12.87
N LEU A 331 8.77 -7.83 11.74
CA LEU A 331 8.02 -6.57 11.63
C LEU A 331 6.82 -6.52 12.59
N VAL A 332 6.07 -7.61 12.74
CA VAL A 332 4.96 -7.69 13.71
C VAL A 332 5.46 -7.43 15.13
N ASN A 333 6.53 -8.09 15.55
CA ASN A 333 7.09 -7.92 16.89
C ASN A 333 7.63 -6.49 17.11
N ASN A 334 8.38 -5.97 16.13
CA ASN A 334 8.92 -4.61 16.19
C ASN A 334 7.78 -3.59 16.30
N CYS A 335 6.78 -3.68 15.42
CA CYS A 335 5.62 -2.77 15.42
C CYS A 335 4.84 -2.86 16.73
N TRP A 336 4.53 -4.07 17.21
CA TRP A 336 3.78 -4.28 18.46
C TRP A 336 4.53 -3.84 19.71
N SER A 337 5.86 -3.82 19.67
CA SER A 337 6.65 -3.31 20.79
C SER A 337 6.70 -1.78 20.87
N GLN A 338 6.47 -1.12 19.73
CA GLN A 338 6.52 0.33 19.58
C GLN A 338 5.14 0.99 19.67
N PHE A 339 4.11 0.32 19.16
CA PHE A 339 2.69 0.63 19.33
C PHE A 339 2.26 0.39 20.78
#